data_AF-R9PRW7-F1
#
_entry.id   AF-R9PRW7-F1
#
_cell.length_a   1.000
_cell.length_b   1.000
_cell.length_c   1.000
_cell.angle_alpha   90.00
_cell.angle_beta   90.00
_cell.angle_gamma   90.00
#
_symmetry.space_group_name_H-M   'P 1'
#
loop_
_entity.id
_entity.type
_entity.pdbx_description
1 polymer ?
#
loop_
_entity_poly.entity_id
_entity_poly.type
_entity_poly.pdbx_seq_one_letter_code
_entity_poly.pdbx_strand_id
1 'polypeptide(L)'
;MRSLISIALLLSLFACGGGGSESGPAEPQEPNVEVELTETARKGQPVSLRAKATGLGTISKVEWRQVSGPSINFVQSDSLELEIVPDNNSSLSADTYTFEVAITNDQDQVTRQRLSFEVQNAMSSSQAARLLHQATLGPKGSEIDEATGISEQEWLAEQMQLPITKHLPLVANYPDREEPNQINRIDAWWKASLNAPDQLRQRVAFALSEIFVVSDSNNALRGEPEGMAHYQDILLTHAFGNFRELLEDVTLSPVMGTYLSHLGNEKADEELNIRPDENYAREVMQLFTIGLAELNQDGSVKRDGEGNTIATYGQEEIEGFARVFTGWTFGASARWKRPSRNFTIPMEAYPDYHSQKDKNLVKWCGASRWANR
;
A
#
# COMPACT_ATOMS: atom_id res chain seq x y z
N MET A 1 20.22 -14.29 7.74
CA MET A 1 20.06 -14.14 9.21
C MET A 1 18.89 -13.18 9.44
N ARG A 2 17.66 -13.70 9.56
CA ARG A 2 16.50 -12.87 9.88
C ARG A 2 16.62 -12.45 11.34
N SER A 3 16.72 -11.15 11.58
CA SER A 3 16.65 -10.55 12.90
C SER A 3 15.18 -10.61 13.33
N LEU A 4 14.89 -11.37 14.38
CA LEU A 4 13.57 -11.47 15.00
C LEU A 4 13.20 -10.10 15.56
N ILE A 5 12.34 -9.37 14.84
CA ILE A 5 11.67 -8.20 15.40
C ILE A 5 10.63 -8.73 16.37
N SER A 6 11.00 -8.77 17.66
CA SER A 6 10.08 -9.07 18.75
C SER A 6 9.04 -7.95 18.84
N ILE A 7 7.79 -8.28 18.57
CA ILE A 7 6.66 -7.40 18.86
C ILE A 7 6.53 -7.37 20.39
N ALA A 8 6.96 -6.26 20.99
CA ALA A 8 6.87 -6.02 22.42
C ALA A 8 5.39 -5.87 22.82
N LEU A 9 4.88 -6.85 23.57
CA LEU A 9 3.62 -6.72 24.30
C LEU A 9 3.80 -5.61 25.35
N LEU A 10 3.04 -4.53 25.23
CA LEU A 10 2.96 -3.49 26.26
C LEU A 10 2.30 -4.09 27.52
N LEU A 11 3.12 -4.49 28.49
CA LEU A 11 2.70 -4.71 29.87
C LEU A 11 2.59 -3.35 30.58
N SER A 12 1.36 -2.91 30.84
CA SER A 12 1.09 -1.81 31.76
C SER A 12 1.32 -2.28 33.21
N LEU A 13 2.51 -2.03 33.75
CA LEU A 13 2.83 -2.20 35.16
C LEU A 13 2.38 -0.97 35.95
N PHE A 14 1.32 -1.11 36.76
CA PHE A 14 1.08 -0.20 37.88
C PHE A 14 1.99 -0.61 39.04
N ALA A 15 3.09 0.11 39.23
CA ALA A 15 3.94 0.00 40.41
C ALA A 15 3.45 0.97 41.49
N CYS A 16 2.92 0.44 42.60
CA CYS A 16 2.91 1.14 43.89
C CYS A 16 4.04 0.53 44.73
N GLY A 17 5.14 1.28 44.90
CA GLY A 17 6.25 0.91 45.77
C GLY A 17 6.12 1.57 47.13
N GLY A 18 6.31 0.80 48.20
CA GLY A 18 6.42 1.34 49.56
C GLY A 18 6.57 0.31 50.68
N GLY A 19 7.79 -0.24 50.85
CA GLY A 19 8.44 -0.45 52.16
C GLY A 19 8.10 -1.68 53.02
N GLY A 20 9.15 -2.38 53.47
CA GLY A 20 9.11 -3.21 54.68
C GLY A 20 9.68 -4.62 54.52
N SER A 21 10.90 -4.84 55.00
CA SER A 21 11.55 -6.14 55.10
C SER A 21 11.11 -6.87 56.38
N GLU A 22 10.19 -7.83 56.26
CA GLU A 22 10.02 -8.94 57.20
C GLU A 22 9.62 -10.19 56.42
N SER A 23 10.40 -11.27 56.52
CA SER A 23 10.02 -12.58 55.99
C SER A 23 8.98 -13.22 56.91
N GLY A 24 7.73 -12.78 56.77
CA GLY A 24 6.56 -13.47 57.32
C GLY A 24 6.29 -14.78 56.55
N PRO A 25 5.41 -15.66 57.07
CA PRO A 25 4.94 -16.81 56.31
C PRO A 25 4.37 -16.30 54.97
N ALA A 26 4.70 -16.97 53.87
CA ALA A 26 4.22 -16.58 52.54
C ALA A 26 2.70 -16.32 52.59
N GLU A 27 2.28 -15.10 52.29
CA GLU A 27 0.86 -14.76 52.21
C GLU A 27 0.17 -15.75 51.25
N PRO A 28 -1.06 -16.20 51.54
CA PRO A 28 -1.80 -17.07 50.64
C PRO A 28 -1.91 -16.38 49.28
N GLN A 29 -1.21 -16.93 48.27
CA GLN A 29 -1.28 -16.42 46.91
C GLN A 29 -2.72 -16.57 46.42
N GLU A 30 -3.37 -15.47 46.05
CA GLU A 30 -4.75 -15.52 45.54
C GLU A 30 -4.82 -16.46 44.32
N PRO A 31 -5.88 -17.29 44.22
CA PRO A 31 -6.04 -18.21 43.09
C PRO A 31 -6.09 -17.44 41.77
N ASN A 32 -5.16 -17.73 40.85
CA ASN A 32 -5.09 -17.07 39.55
C ASN A 32 -4.84 -18.09 38.44
N VAL A 33 -5.48 -17.85 37.29
CA VAL A 33 -5.31 -18.62 36.06
C VAL A 33 -5.03 -17.67 34.91
N GLU A 34 -3.90 -17.85 34.25
CA GLU A 34 -3.57 -17.17 33.00
C GLU A 34 -3.61 -18.16 31.85
N VAL A 35 -4.09 -17.74 30.68
CA VAL A 35 -4.14 -18.60 29.49
C VAL A 35 -3.44 -17.89 28.33
N GLU A 36 -2.52 -18.59 27.68
CA GLU A 36 -1.71 -18.08 26.58
C GLU A 36 -1.73 -19.03 25.37
N LEU A 37 -1.42 -18.49 24.19
CA LEU A 37 -1.05 -19.28 23.02
C LEU A 37 0.45 -19.52 23.02
N THR A 38 0.86 -20.70 22.57
CA THR A 38 2.29 -21.03 22.38
C THR A 38 2.87 -20.41 21.11
N GLU A 39 2.03 -20.14 20.10
CA GLU A 39 2.42 -19.65 18.78
C GLU A 39 1.28 -18.93 18.06
N THR A 40 1.57 -18.29 16.92
CA THR A 40 0.54 -17.72 16.05
C THR A 40 -0.36 -18.82 15.52
N ALA A 41 -1.65 -18.76 15.84
CA ALA A 41 -2.61 -19.75 15.38
C ALA A 41 -2.89 -19.59 13.88
N ARG A 42 -2.83 -20.70 13.14
CA ARG A 42 -3.06 -20.72 11.69
C ARG A 42 -4.10 -21.76 11.30
N LYS A 43 -4.90 -21.45 10.28
CA LYS A 43 -5.93 -22.35 9.76
C LYS A 43 -5.30 -23.67 9.31
N GLY A 44 -5.89 -24.79 9.71
CA GLY A 44 -5.42 -26.13 9.38
C GLY A 44 -4.12 -26.56 10.06
N GLN A 45 -3.54 -25.76 10.95
CA GLN A 45 -2.35 -26.12 11.73
C GLN A 45 -2.71 -26.33 13.20
N PRO A 46 -2.09 -27.30 13.89
CA PRO A 46 -2.26 -27.45 15.34
C PRO A 46 -1.84 -26.19 16.08
N VAL A 47 -2.55 -25.87 17.16
CA VAL A 47 -2.17 -24.81 18.10
C VAL A 47 -2.45 -25.26 19.52
N SER A 48 -1.53 -24.95 20.43
CA SER A 48 -1.65 -25.30 21.85
C SER A 48 -2.09 -24.09 22.68
N LEU A 49 -3.15 -24.28 23.46
CA LEU A 49 -3.58 -23.36 24.51
C LEU A 49 -3.02 -23.85 25.83
N ARG A 50 -2.40 -22.96 26.61
CA ARG A 50 -1.77 -23.31 27.88
C ARG A 50 -2.30 -22.48 29.02
N ALA A 51 -2.76 -23.13 30.08
CA ALA A 51 -3.17 -22.51 31.32
C ALA A 51 -2.04 -22.58 32.38
N LYS A 52 -1.72 -21.44 33.00
CA LYS A 52 -0.85 -21.35 34.17
C LYS A 52 -1.72 -21.10 35.40
N ALA A 53 -1.71 -22.06 36.32
CA ALA A 53 -2.45 -22.03 37.58
C ALA A 53 -1.51 -21.70 38.75
N THR A 54 -1.84 -20.68 39.54
CA THR A 54 -1.11 -20.30 40.76
C THR A 54 -2.08 -20.09 41.92
N GLY A 55 -1.66 -20.36 43.15
CA GLY A 55 -2.51 -20.17 44.35
C GLY A 55 -3.71 -21.13 44.45
N LEU A 56 -3.83 -22.14 43.59
CA LEU A 56 -5.02 -23.01 43.49
C LEU A 56 -4.98 -24.28 44.35
N GLY A 57 -3.83 -24.61 44.96
CA GLY A 57 -3.65 -25.89 45.66
C GLY A 57 -3.53 -27.07 44.69
N THR A 58 -4.00 -28.25 45.10
CA THR A 58 -3.97 -29.46 44.26
C THR A 58 -5.08 -29.39 43.22
N ILE A 59 -4.72 -29.45 41.93
CA ILE A 59 -5.69 -29.48 40.84
C ILE A 59 -6.34 -30.87 40.77
N SER A 60 -7.66 -30.92 40.82
CA SER A 60 -8.46 -32.15 40.75
C SER A 60 -9.09 -32.37 39.37
N LYS A 61 -9.36 -31.30 38.62
CA LYS A 61 -10.02 -31.36 37.29
C LYS A 61 -9.70 -30.15 36.42
N VAL A 62 -9.57 -30.37 35.11
CA VAL A 62 -9.42 -29.28 34.12
C VAL A 62 -10.40 -29.47 32.97
N GLU A 63 -11.23 -28.45 32.71
CA GLU A 63 -12.23 -28.47 31.65
C GLU A 63 -12.03 -27.31 30.68
N TRP A 64 -11.91 -27.64 29.39
CA TRP A 64 -11.81 -26.65 28.32
C TRP A 64 -13.12 -26.56 27.59
N ARG A 65 -13.50 -25.36 27.19
CA ARG A 65 -14.72 -25.13 26.42
C ARG A 65 -14.51 -24.02 25.42
N GLN A 66 -14.91 -24.28 24.18
CA GLN A 66 -15.09 -23.21 23.21
C GLN A 66 -16.33 -22.38 23.57
N VAL A 67 -16.17 -21.07 23.69
CA VAL A 67 -17.23 -20.10 24.01
C VAL A 67 -17.81 -19.47 22.73
N SER A 68 -16.96 -19.16 21.76
CA SER A 68 -17.37 -18.55 20.48
C SER A 68 -16.36 -18.85 19.35
N GLY A 69 -16.75 -18.49 18.13
CA GLY A 69 -16.00 -18.74 16.90
C GLY A 69 -16.55 -19.92 16.09
N PRO A 70 -15.95 -20.21 14.91
CA PRO A 70 -16.25 -21.42 14.13
C PRO A 70 -16.09 -22.69 14.98
N SER A 71 -16.91 -23.72 14.79
CA SER A 71 -16.87 -24.90 15.66
C SER A 71 -15.58 -25.70 15.48
N ILE A 72 -14.87 -26.01 16.57
CA ILE A 72 -13.70 -26.90 16.58
C ILE A 72 -14.02 -28.18 17.33
N ASN A 73 -13.63 -29.32 16.75
CA ASN A 73 -13.60 -30.58 17.46
C ASN A 73 -12.25 -30.73 18.19
N PHE A 74 -12.29 -30.95 19.49
CA PHE A 74 -11.10 -31.23 20.30
C PHE A 74 -11.39 -32.31 21.35
N VAL A 75 -10.34 -32.96 21.82
CA VAL A 75 -10.45 -34.01 22.84
C VAL A 75 -10.29 -33.38 24.21
N GLN A 76 -11.32 -33.50 25.06
CA GLN A 76 -11.21 -33.06 26.44
C GLN A 76 -10.22 -33.95 27.22
N SER A 77 -9.35 -33.34 28.00
CA SER A 77 -8.46 -34.01 28.93
C SER A 77 -8.31 -33.18 30.21
N ASP A 78 -7.97 -33.82 31.33
CA ASP A 78 -7.60 -33.16 32.58
C ASP A 78 -6.16 -32.61 32.50
N SER A 79 -5.90 -31.79 31.48
CA SER A 79 -4.61 -31.19 31.18
C SER A 79 -4.71 -29.66 31.18
N LEU A 80 -3.67 -29.00 31.70
CA LEU A 80 -3.49 -27.56 31.57
C LEU A 80 -3.12 -27.12 30.15
N GLU A 81 -2.90 -28.08 29.25
CA GLU A 81 -2.62 -27.86 27.84
C GLU A 81 -3.70 -28.50 26.98
N LEU A 82 -4.24 -27.73 26.04
CA LEU A 82 -5.21 -28.18 25.04
C LEU A 82 -4.65 -27.96 23.64
N GLU A 83 -4.52 -29.04 22.86
CA GLU A 83 -4.22 -28.95 21.43
C GLU A 83 -5.53 -28.88 20.64
N ILE A 84 -5.63 -27.91 19.74
CA ILE A 84 -6.74 -27.75 18.79
C ILE A 84 -6.20 -27.61 17.38
N VAL A 85 -7.00 -27.97 16.39
CA VAL A 85 -6.70 -27.71 14.96
C VAL A 85 -7.84 -26.88 14.41
N PRO A 86 -7.65 -25.56 14.20
CA PRO A 86 -8.65 -24.72 13.58
C PRO A 86 -8.96 -25.16 12.14
N ASP A 87 -10.21 -24.97 11.72
CA ASP A 87 -10.66 -25.38 10.39
C ASP A 87 -9.82 -24.77 9.26
N ASN A 88 -9.47 -25.60 8.29
CA ASN A 88 -8.82 -25.17 7.04
C ASN A 88 -9.87 -24.67 6.04
N ASN A 89 -10.55 -23.57 6.38
CA ASN A 89 -11.48 -22.91 5.45
C ASN A 89 -10.74 -22.02 4.44
N SER A 90 -11.34 -21.80 3.27
CA SER A 90 -10.76 -20.99 2.20
C SER A 90 -10.92 -19.47 2.40
N SER A 91 -11.41 -19.02 3.56
CA SER A 91 -11.59 -17.60 3.83
C SER A 91 -10.23 -16.93 4.10
N LEU A 92 -10.00 -15.79 3.44
CA LEU A 92 -8.81 -14.98 3.65
C LEU A 92 -8.84 -14.22 4.99
N SER A 93 -10.04 -13.96 5.52
CA SER A 93 -10.18 -13.27 6.80
C SER A 93 -9.77 -14.15 7.97
N ALA A 94 -9.12 -13.55 8.96
CA ALA A 94 -8.84 -14.23 10.22
C ALA A 94 -10.15 -14.63 10.92
N ASP A 95 -10.14 -15.78 11.58
CA ASP A 95 -11.24 -16.25 12.40
C ASP A 95 -10.93 -15.95 13.88
N THR A 96 -11.89 -15.41 14.62
CA THR A 96 -11.73 -15.18 16.06
C THR A 96 -12.35 -16.34 16.85
N TYR A 97 -11.57 -16.91 17.76
CA TYR A 97 -11.99 -17.95 18.69
C TYR A 97 -11.95 -17.42 20.11
N THR A 98 -12.87 -17.88 20.95
CA THR A 98 -12.79 -17.69 22.39
C THR A 98 -12.91 -19.02 23.09
N PHE A 99 -11.94 -19.34 23.94
CA PHE A 99 -11.93 -20.52 24.80
C PHE A 99 -11.99 -20.10 26.26
N GLU A 100 -12.56 -20.97 27.08
CA GLU A 100 -12.57 -20.88 28.53
C GLU A 100 -11.96 -22.16 29.12
N VAL A 101 -11.04 -21.99 30.07
CA VAL A 101 -10.58 -23.08 30.93
C VAL A 101 -11.23 -22.95 32.30
N ALA A 102 -11.66 -24.06 32.87
CA ALA A 102 -12.16 -24.18 34.22
C ALA A 102 -11.28 -25.15 35.00
N ILE A 103 -10.65 -24.68 36.06
CA ILE A 103 -9.75 -25.48 36.90
C ILE A 103 -10.43 -25.65 38.26
N THR A 104 -10.64 -26.90 38.65
CA THR A 104 -11.21 -27.27 39.95
C THR A 104 -10.08 -27.77 40.86
N ASN A 105 -10.05 -27.30 42.10
CA ASN A 105 -9.10 -27.79 43.11
C ASN A 105 -9.67 -28.96 43.93
N ASP A 106 -8.87 -29.49 44.85
CA ASP A 106 -9.24 -30.54 45.80
C ASP A 106 -10.28 -30.13 46.85
N GLN A 107 -10.68 -28.85 46.87
CA GLN A 107 -11.75 -28.30 47.70
C GLN A 107 -13.02 -27.97 46.91
N ASP A 108 -13.14 -28.50 45.67
CA ASP A 108 -14.26 -28.24 44.74
C ASP A 108 -14.45 -26.76 44.35
N GLN A 109 -13.45 -25.91 44.56
CA GLN A 109 -13.47 -24.51 44.10
C GLN A 109 -13.07 -24.44 42.62
N VAL A 110 -13.85 -23.72 41.83
CA VAL A 110 -13.64 -23.60 40.38
C VAL A 110 -13.17 -22.19 40.03
N THR A 111 -12.01 -22.09 39.39
CA THR A 111 -11.50 -20.85 38.80
C THR A 111 -11.59 -20.92 37.28
N ARG A 112 -12.05 -19.83 36.65
CA ARG A 112 -12.28 -19.78 35.19
C ARG A 112 -11.48 -18.65 34.57
N GLN A 113 -10.89 -18.93 33.42
CA GLN A 113 -10.21 -17.91 32.61
C GLN A 113 -10.58 -18.06 31.14
N ARG A 114 -10.73 -16.93 30.45
CA ARG A 114 -10.97 -16.89 29.01
C ARG A 114 -9.75 -16.38 28.25
N LEU A 115 -9.63 -16.86 27.02
CA LEU A 115 -8.68 -16.38 26.03
C LEU A 115 -9.42 -16.21 24.69
N SER A 116 -9.30 -15.02 24.10
CA SER A 116 -9.73 -14.75 22.74
C SER A 116 -8.51 -14.55 21.85
N PHE A 117 -8.51 -15.16 20.67
CA PHE A 117 -7.39 -15.10 19.73
C PHE A 117 -7.85 -15.20 18.29
N GLU A 118 -7.02 -14.69 17.38
CA GLU A 118 -7.23 -14.77 15.95
C GLU A 118 -6.44 -15.94 15.35
N VAL A 119 -7.09 -16.66 14.45
CA VAL A 119 -6.49 -17.69 13.62
C VAL A 119 -6.37 -17.12 12.22
N GLN A 120 -5.14 -16.92 11.78
CA GLN A 120 -4.84 -16.35 10.47
C GLN A 120 -4.85 -17.43 9.39
N ASN A 121 -5.10 -17.02 8.15
CA ASN A 121 -4.90 -17.91 7.03
C ASN A 121 -3.42 -18.34 6.90
N ALA A 122 -3.17 -19.48 6.27
CA ALA A 122 -1.83 -19.93 5.91
C ALA A 122 -1.84 -20.36 4.45
N MET A 123 -1.08 -19.65 3.62
CA MET A 123 -0.98 -20.00 2.21
C MET A 123 -0.37 -21.39 2.07
N SER A 124 -1.03 -22.28 1.34
CA SER A 124 -0.36 -23.44 0.76
C SER A 124 0.68 -22.99 -0.26
N SER A 125 1.64 -23.86 -0.59
CA SER A 125 2.63 -23.59 -1.64
C SER A 125 1.97 -23.16 -2.97
N SER A 126 0.82 -23.74 -3.32
CA SER A 126 0.07 -23.36 -4.54
C SER A 126 -0.55 -21.96 -4.47
N GLN A 127 -1.01 -21.53 -3.29
CA GLN A 127 -1.56 -20.19 -3.07
C GLN A 127 -0.45 -19.14 -3.05
N ALA A 128 0.65 -19.43 -2.34
CA ALA A 128 1.85 -18.59 -2.33
C ALA A 128 2.38 -18.39 -3.77
N ALA A 129 2.55 -19.47 -4.53
CA ALA A 129 3.00 -19.39 -5.92
C ALA A 129 2.06 -18.51 -6.77
N ARG A 130 0.74 -18.71 -6.65
CA ARG A 130 -0.26 -17.92 -7.40
C ARG A 130 -0.17 -16.44 -7.06
N LEU A 131 -0.18 -16.10 -5.76
CA LEU A 131 -0.10 -14.72 -5.30
C LEU A 131 1.18 -14.07 -5.83
N LEU A 132 2.34 -14.68 -5.60
CA LEU A 132 3.62 -14.11 -5.97
C LEU A 132 3.76 -13.95 -7.49
N HIS A 133 3.27 -14.89 -8.31
CA HIS A 133 3.27 -14.71 -9.77
C HIS A 133 2.41 -13.54 -10.26
N GLN A 134 1.36 -13.16 -9.52
CA GLN A 134 0.51 -12.02 -9.86
C GLN A 134 1.09 -10.70 -9.32
N ALA A 135 1.68 -10.78 -8.12
CA ALA A 135 2.10 -9.65 -7.30
C ALA A 135 3.57 -9.26 -7.50
N THR A 136 4.39 -10.06 -8.17
CA THR A 136 5.81 -9.74 -8.46
C THR A 136 6.08 -9.74 -9.96
N LEU A 137 7.33 -9.46 -10.36
CA LEU A 137 7.78 -9.55 -11.75
C LEU A 137 8.37 -10.92 -12.11
N GLY A 138 8.21 -11.92 -11.25
CA GLY A 138 8.69 -13.28 -11.45
C GLY A 138 9.34 -13.84 -10.18
N PRO A 139 8.61 -14.59 -9.35
CA PRO A 139 9.14 -15.08 -8.08
C PRO A 139 10.15 -16.20 -8.27
N LYS A 140 11.10 -16.29 -7.35
CA LYS A 140 12.01 -17.43 -7.20
C LYS A 140 11.32 -18.54 -6.40
N GLY A 141 11.73 -19.79 -6.62
CA GLY A 141 11.22 -20.93 -5.83
C GLY A 141 11.39 -20.71 -4.32
N SER A 142 12.54 -20.19 -3.90
CA SER A 142 12.80 -19.86 -2.50
C SER A 142 11.84 -18.82 -1.91
N GLU A 143 11.39 -17.84 -2.72
CA GLU A 143 10.44 -16.81 -2.26
C GLU A 143 9.04 -17.40 -2.08
N ILE A 144 8.66 -18.38 -2.90
CA ILE A 144 7.42 -19.15 -2.75
C ILE A 144 7.46 -20.01 -1.48
N ASP A 145 8.59 -20.68 -1.24
CA ASP A 145 8.79 -21.47 -0.02
C ASP A 145 8.73 -20.59 1.23
N GLU A 146 9.36 -19.42 1.21
CA GLU A 146 9.31 -18.44 2.31
C GLU A 146 7.91 -17.86 2.56
N ALA A 147 7.09 -17.71 1.51
CA ALA A 147 5.71 -17.26 1.63
C ALA A 147 4.74 -18.39 2.02
N THR A 148 5.14 -19.66 1.93
CA THR A 148 4.28 -20.78 2.32
C THR A 148 4.11 -20.79 3.84
N GLY A 149 2.87 -20.91 4.30
CA GLY A 149 2.54 -20.95 5.72
C GLY A 149 2.33 -19.58 6.38
N ILE A 150 2.65 -18.46 5.71
CA ILE A 150 2.17 -17.13 6.13
C ILE A 150 0.86 -16.77 5.41
N SER A 151 0.12 -15.81 5.93
CA SER A 151 -1.09 -15.30 5.29
C SER A 151 -0.76 -14.33 4.15
N GLU A 152 -1.68 -14.21 3.19
CA GLU A 152 -1.60 -13.23 2.11
C GLU A 152 -1.47 -11.80 2.66
N GLN A 153 -2.21 -11.50 3.74
CA GLN A 153 -2.22 -10.19 4.37
C GLN A 153 -0.89 -9.87 5.06
N GLU A 154 -0.27 -10.83 5.75
CA GLU A 154 1.08 -10.68 6.31
C GLU A 154 2.09 -10.41 5.19
N TRP A 155 2.08 -11.22 4.11
CA TRP A 155 3.02 -11.03 2.99
C TRP A 155 2.86 -9.66 2.32
N LEU A 156 1.63 -9.22 2.08
CA LEU A 156 1.34 -7.89 1.52
C LEU A 156 1.82 -6.78 2.46
N ALA A 157 1.54 -6.89 3.76
CA ALA A 157 1.98 -5.91 4.75
C ALA A 157 3.50 -5.81 4.82
N GLU A 158 4.21 -6.93 4.79
CA GLU A 158 5.69 -6.97 4.74
C GLU A 158 6.20 -6.27 3.47
N GLN A 159 5.67 -6.62 2.29
CA GLN A 159 6.07 -6.01 1.02
C GLN A 159 5.80 -4.50 0.97
N MET A 160 4.68 -4.04 1.52
CA MET A 160 4.33 -2.62 1.54
C MET A 160 5.26 -1.78 2.43
N GLN A 161 5.89 -2.39 3.43
CA GLN A 161 6.82 -1.73 4.35
C GLN A 161 8.26 -1.70 3.85
N LEU A 162 8.61 -2.47 2.82
CA LEU A 162 9.96 -2.49 2.29
C LEU A 162 10.37 -1.11 1.72
N PRO A 163 11.63 -0.68 1.96
CA PRO A 163 12.17 0.53 1.36
C PRO A 163 12.05 0.50 -0.17
N ILE A 164 11.79 1.66 -0.75
CA ILE A 164 11.62 1.80 -2.19
C ILE A 164 12.95 1.59 -2.91
N THR A 165 13.01 0.62 -3.83
CA THR A 165 14.14 0.50 -4.76
C THR A 165 13.91 1.43 -5.94
N LYS A 166 14.54 2.61 -5.89
CA LYS A 166 14.50 3.61 -6.96
C LYS A 166 15.38 3.23 -8.14
N HIS A 167 14.91 3.54 -9.35
CA HIS A 167 15.59 3.27 -10.62
C HIS A 167 16.62 4.35 -10.94
N LEU A 168 16.38 5.64 -10.63
CA LEU A 168 17.32 6.72 -10.95
C LEU A 168 18.73 6.48 -10.37
N PRO A 169 18.92 6.06 -9.09
CA PRO A 169 20.24 5.74 -8.56
C PRO A 169 20.96 4.59 -9.29
N LEU A 170 20.21 3.66 -9.90
CA LEU A 170 20.79 2.56 -10.69
C LEU A 170 21.26 3.04 -12.08
N VAL A 171 20.68 4.12 -12.60
CA VAL A 171 21.08 4.77 -13.85
C VAL A 171 22.33 5.64 -13.63
N ALA A 172 22.34 6.47 -12.59
CA ALA A 172 23.39 7.47 -12.35
C ALA A 172 24.75 6.87 -11.91
N ASN A 173 24.77 5.72 -11.25
CA ASN A 173 25.99 5.13 -10.67
C ASN A 173 26.78 4.22 -11.64
N TYR A 174 26.78 4.52 -12.94
CA TYR A 174 27.50 3.69 -13.92
C TYR A 174 29.00 4.05 -13.97
N PRO A 175 29.93 3.11 -13.67
CA PRO A 175 31.31 3.43 -13.31
C PRO A 175 32.20 3.97 -14.45
N ASP A 176 31.80 3.82 -15.71
CA ASP A 176 32.66 4.08 -16.87
C ASP A 176 32.10 5.13 -17.86
N ARG A 177 31.16 5.98 -17.42
CA ARG A 177 30.59 7.05 -18.27
C ARG A 177 30.31 8.33 -17.49
N GLU A 178 30.59 9.46 -18.13
CA GLU A 178 30.28 10.79 -17.60
C GLU A 178 28.76 11.07 -17.59
N GLU A 179 28.01 10.58 -18.58
CA GLU A 179 26.55 10.72 -18.64
C GLU A 179 25.85 9.38 -18.98
N PRO A 180 24.76 9.02 -18.28
CA PRO A 180 23.96 7.84 -18.63
C PRO A 180 23.26 7.99 -19.99
N ASN A 181 23.02 6.87 -20.68
CA ASN A 181 22.19 6.84 -21.88
C ASN A 181 21.06 5.80 -21.76
N GLN A 182 20.29 5.60 -22.84
CA GLN A 182 19.12 4.71 -22.81
C GLN A 182 19.43 3.26 -22.41
N ILE A 183 20.61 2.72 -22.74
CA ILE A 183 20.93 1.35 -22.32
C ILE A 183 21.13 1.26 -20.80
N ASN A 184 21.60 2.33 -20.16
CA ASN A 184 21.74 2.39 -18.70
C ASN A 184 20.37 2.38 -18.00
N ARG A 185 19.38 3.08 -18.58
CA ARG A 185 17.98 3.04 -18.09
C ARG A 185 17.37 1.65 -18.21
N ILE A 186 17.53 1.00 -19.35
CA ILE A 186 17.00 -0.35 -19.57
C ILE A 186 17.65 -1.35 -18.60
N ASP A 187 18.96 -1.24 -18.40
CA ASP A 187 19.67 -2.07 -17.43
C ASP A 187 19.21 -1.81 -15.98
N ALA A 188 19.04 -0.54 -15.59
CA ALA A 188 18.49 -0.18 -14.28
C ALA A 188 17.11 -0.80 -14.04
N TRP A 189 16.23 -0.78 -15.06
CA TRP A 189 14.93 -1.43 -14.99
C TRP A 189 15.08 -2.94 -14.75
N TRP A 190 15.94 -3.64 -15.49
CA TRP A 190 16.18 -5.07 -15.27
C TRP A 190 16.78 -5.38 -13.89
N LYS A 191 17.73 -4.57 -13.42
CA LYS A 191 18.32 -4.71 -12.09
C LYS A 191 17.26 -4.62 -11.00
N ALA A 192 16.38 -3.63 -11.07
CA ALA A 192 15.28 -3.48 -10.12
C ALA A 192 14.27 -4.62 -10.26
N SER A 193 13.76 -4.89 -11.47
CA SER A 193 12.76 -5.93 -11.72
C SER A 193 13.20 -7.31 -11.23
N LEU A 194 14.48 -7.67 -11.39
CA LEU A 194 14.99 -8.99 -11.04
C LEU A 194 15.47 -9.12 -9.57
N ASN A 195 15.92 -8.02 -8.96
CA ASN A 195 16.67 -8.10 -7.70
C ASN A 195 16.14 -7.21 -6.58
N ALA A 196 15.23 -6.27 -6.87
CA ALA A 196 14.66 -5.41 -5.84
C ALA A 196 13.84 -6.23 -4.84
N PRO A 197 13.99 -6.02 -3.51
CA PRO A 197 13.23 -6.75 -2.51
C PRO A 197 11.74 -6.34 -2.46
N ASP A 198 11.42 -5.10 -2.84
CA ASP A 198 10.07 -4.51 -2.88
C ASP A 198 9.30 -4.87 -4.15
N GLN A 199 9.28 -6.16 -4.51
CA GLN A 199 8.69 -6.67 -5.75
C GLN A 199 7.23 -6.26 -5.97
N LEU A 200 6.41 -6.21 -4.91
CA LEU A 200 5.03 -5.74 -5.01
C LEU A 200 4.98 -4.28 -5.50
N ARG A 201 5.86 -3.43 -4.99
CA ARG A 201 5.95 -2.02 -5.37
C ARG A 201 6.39 -1.86 -6.82
N GLN A 202 7.36 -2.65 -7.26
CA GLN A 202 7.80 -2.69 -8.65
C GLN A 202 6.66 -3.12 -9.58
N ARG A 203 5.89 -4.15 -9.20
CA ARG A 203 4.74 -4.65 -9.97
C ARG A 203 3.62 -3.62 -10.07
N VAL A 204 3.30 -2.93 -8.97
CA VAL A 204 2.27 -1.88 -8.97
C VAL A 204 2.72 -0.66 -9.76
N ALA A 205 3.97 -0.21 -9.62
CA ALA A 205 4.51 0.88 -10.43
C ALA A 205 4.49 0.55 -11.94
N PHE A 206 4.75 -0.71 -12.31
CA PHE A 206 4.57 -1.18 -13.69
C PHE A 206 3.10 -1.12 -14.15
N ALA A 207 2.14 -1.51 -13.30
CA ALA A 207 0.73 -1.34 -13.63
C ALA A 207 0.35 0.14 -13.78
N LEU A 208 0.89 1.03 -12.94
CA LEU A 208 0.70 2.47 -13.05
C LEU A 208 1.33 3.05 -14.33
N SER A 209 2.44 2.50 -14.82
CA SER A 209 3.04 2.98 -16.08
C SER A 209 2.20 2.67 -17.31
N GLU A 210 1.34 1.64 -17.24
CA GLU A 210 0.35 1.34 -18.28
C GLU A 210 -0.88 2.25 -18.23
N ILE A 211 -1.06 2.99 -17.12
CA ILE A 211 -2.12 4.01 -16.97
C ILE A 211 -1.55 5.39 -17.31
N PHE A 212 -0.47 5.79 -16.65
CA PHE A 212 0.20 7.07 -16.84
C PHE A 212 1.33 6.95 -17.87
N VAL A 213 0.93 6.62 -19.11
CA VAL A 213 1.85 6.27 -20.19
C VAL A 213 2.73 7.45 -20.61
N VAL A 214 4.02 7.17 -20.78
CA VAL A 214 5.01 8.03 -21.46
C VAL A 214 5.86 7.18 -22.40
N SER A 215 6.54 7.78 -23.38
CA SER A 215 7.37 7.03 -24.33
C SER A 215 8.67 7.74 -24.67
N ASP A 216 9.77 6.98 -24.66
CA ASP A 216 11.09 7.38 -25.15
C ASP A 216 11.21 7.32 -26.68
N SER A 217 10.17 6.86 -27.38
CA SER A 217 10.04 7.06 -28.84
C SER A 217 9.72 8.52 -29.19
N ASN A 218 9.32 9.33 -28.21
CA ASN A 218 9.23 10.78 -28.36
C ASN A 218 10.65 11.37 -28.52
N ASN A 219 10.87 12.14 -29.59
CA ASN A 219 12.19 12.72 -29.90
C ASN A 219 12.77 13.58 -28.77
N ALA A 220 11.93 14.27 -28.00
CA ALA A 220 12.37 15.12 -26.89
C ALA A 220 12.71 14.32 -25.62
N LEU A 221 12.27 13.06 -25.51
CA LEU A 221 12.53 12.19 -24.35
C LEU A 221 13.55 11.08 -24.64
N ARG A 222 13.80 10.76 -25.91
CA ARG A 222 14.76 9.73 -26.33
C ARG A 222 16.17 9.94 -25.77
N GLY A 223 16.55 11.19 -25.51
CA GLY A 223 17.85 11.56 -24.95
C GLY A 223 17.90 11.66 -23.42
N GLU A 224 16.79 11.37 -22.71
CA GLU A 224 16.61 11.79 -21.32
C GLU A 224 16.44 10.58 -20.36
N PRO A 225 17.44 9.68 -20.25
CA PRO A 225 17.30 8.43 -19.51
C PRO A 225 17.09 8.63 -18.00
N GLU A 226 17.74 9.64 -17.40
CA GLU A 226 17.56 9.98 -15.99
C GLU A 226 16.16 10.54 -15.72
N GLY A 227 15.65 11.39 -16.61
CA GLY A 227 14.27 11.88 -16.55
C GLY A 227 13.26 10.73 -16.58
N MET A 228 13.43 9.80 -17.52
CA MET A 228 12.57 8.63 -17.65
C MET A 228 12.67 7.68 -16.44
N ALA A 229 13.87 7.51 -15.86
CA ALA A 229 14.04 6.73 -14.63
C ALA A 229 13.42 7.42 -13.41
N HIS A 230 13.56 8.74 -13.32
CA HIS A 230 12.89 9.55 -12.29
C HIS A 230 11.37 9.50 -12.41
N TYR A 231 10.83 9.48 -13.63
CA TYR A 231 9.39 9.27 -13.85
C TYR A 231 8.93 7.93 -13.29
N GLN A 232 9.70 6.85 -13.48
CA GLN A 232 9.41 5.57 -12.84
C GLN A 232 9.48 5.66 -11.30
N ASP A 233 10.40 6.45 -10.75
CA ASP A 233 10.51 6.68 -9.30
C ASP A 233 9.30 7.41 -8.72
N ILE A 234 8.64 8.29 -9.48
CA ILE A 234 7.36 8.89 -9.09
C ILE A 234 6.31 7.79 -8.91
N LEU A 235 6.18 6.88 -9.89
CA LEU A 235 5.21 5.77 -9.81
C LEU A 235 5.53 4.80 -8.66
N LEU A 236 6.81 4.52 -8.40
CA LEU A 236 7.25 3.70 -7.27
C LEU A 236 6.93 4.35 -5.92
N THR A 237 7.14 5.66 -5.81
CA THR A 237 6.84 6.45 -4.60
C THR A 237 5.36 6.37 -4.25
N HIS A 238 4.50 6.43 -5.26
CA HIS A 238 3.05 6.49 -5.09
C HIS A 238 2.33 5.14 -5.23
N ALA A 239 3.05 4.03 -5.41
CA ALA A 239 2.46 2.71 -5.65
C ALA A 239 1.40 2.29 -4.63
N PHE A 240 1.54 2.71 -3.36
CA PHE A 240 0.58 2.42 -2.28
C PHE A 240 -0.01 3.71 -1.68
N GLY A 241 0.10 4.82 -2.39
CA GLY A 241 -0.18 6.17 -1.90
C GLY A 241 -1.54 6.71 -2.28
N ASN A 242 -1.67 8.03 -2.20
CA ASN A 242 -2.90 8.73 -2.55
C ASN A 242 -2.95 9.06 -4.04
N PHE A 243 -4.08 8.76 -4.70
CA PHE A 243 -4.24 9.01 -6.13
C PHE A 243 -4.11 10.50 -6.52
N ARG A 244 -4.54 11.43 -5.67
CA ARG A 244 -4.33 12.87 -5.91
C ARG A 244 -2.83 13.12 -6.01
N GLU A 245 -2.06 12.74 -4.99
CA GLU A 245 -0.63 13.04 -4.90
C GLU A 245 0.12 12.45 -6.10
N LEU A 246 -0.21 11.21 -6.48
CA LEU A 246 0.28 10.60 -7.73
C LEU A 246 -0.01 11.48 -8.95
N LEU A 247 -1.27 11.89 -9.12
CA LEU A 247 -1.67 12.70 -10.26
C LEU A 247 -0.96 14.06 -10.26
N GLU A 248 -0.71 14.65 -9.09
CA GLU A 248 0.08 15.89 -8.95
C GLU A 248 1.49 15.72 -9.49
N ASP A 249 2.21 14.72 -8.99
CA ASP A 249 3.61 14.53 -9.33
C ASP A 249 3.77 14.09 -10.79
N VAL A 250 2.83 13.31 -11.31
CA VAL A 250 2.75 13.01 -12.75
C VAL A 250 2.48 14.29 -13.56
N THR A 251 1.52 15.13 -13.16
CA THR A 251 1.21 16.40 -13.83
C THR A 251 2.44 17.32 -13.88
N LEU A 252 3.17 17.41 -12.77
CA LEU A 252 4.33 18.29 -12.63
C LEU A 252 5.62 17.66 -13.16
N SER A 253 5.62 16.39 -13.58
CA SER A 253 6.80 15.78 -14.17
C SER A 253 7.14 16.44 -15.52
N PRO A 254 8.38 16.90 -15.76
CA PRO A 254 8.78 17.38 -17.08
C PRO A 254 8.70 16.31 -18.18
N VAL A 255 8.79 15.03 -17.82
CA VAL A 255 8.62 13.90 -18.75
C VAL A 255 7.19 13.86 -19.28
N MET A 256 6.21 13.86 -18.37
CA MET A 256 4.79 13.90 -18.74
C MET A 256 4.43 15.22 -19.42
N GLY A 257 4.94 16.35 -18.91
CA GLY A 257 4.87 17.67 -19.51
C GLY A 257 5.30 17.71 -20.98
N THR A 258 6.39 17.04 -21.29
CA THR A 258 6.90 16.91 -22.66
C THR A 258 6.05 15.95 -23.49
N TYR A 259 5.62 14.84 -22.90
CA TYR A 259 4.86 13.80 -23.61
C TYR A 259 3.47 14.26 -24.03
N LEU A 260 2.78 15.01 -23.17
CA LEU A 260 1.42 15.54 -23.41
C LEU A 260 1.39 17.07 -23.61
N SER A 261 2.54 17.64 -23.98
CA SER A 261 2.71 19.00 -24.50
C SER A 261 2.23 20.16 -23.60
N HIS A 262 2.06 19.95 -22.30
CA HIS A 262 1.78 21.06 -21.36
C HIS A 262 3.04 21.70 -20.75
N LEU A 263 4.23 21.11 -20.92
CA LEU A 263 5.48 21.78 -20.59
C LEU A 263 5.72 22.95 -21.54
N GLY A 264 5.87 24.15 -20.99
CA GLY A 264 6.05 25.37 -21.77
C GLY A 264 4.75 25.87 -22.43
N ASN A 265 3.59 25.33 -22.05
CA ASN A 265 2.29 25.80 -22.52
C ASN A 265 2.04 27.21 -21.96
N GLU A 266 1.87 28.21 -22.81
CA GLU A 266 1.66 29.60 -22.38
C GLU A 266 0.20 30.02 -22.52
N LYS A 267 -0.18 31.04 -21.74
CA LYS A 267 -1.47 31.70 -21.86
C LYS A 267 -1.70 32.19 -23.30
N ALA A 268 -2.97 32.33 -23.67
CA ALA A 268 -3.36 32.86 -24.97
C ALA A 268 -2.73 34.24 -25.24
N ASP A 269 -2.23 34.42 -26.47
CA ASP A 269 -1.75 35.69 -27.00
C ASP A 269 -2.30 35.84 -28.43
N GLU A 270 -3.21 36.79 -28.62
CA GLU A 270 -3.91 36.97 -29.90
C GLU A 270 -3.00 37.57 -30.98
N GLU A 271 -2.06 38.44 -30.60
CA GLU A 271 -1.13 39.08 -31.55
C GLU A 271 -0.16 38.05 -32.14
N LEU A 272 0.23 37.07 -31.33
CA LEU A 272 1.12 35.98 -31.70
C LEU A 272 0.37 34.71 -32.17
N ASN A 273 -0.97 34.75 -32.19
CA ASN A 273 -1.85 33.61 -32.50
C ASN A 273 -1.54 32.36 -31.67
N ILE A 274 -1.24 32.56 -30.38
CA ILE A 274 -1.00 31.48 -29.41
C ILE A 274 -2.30 31.15 -28.70
N ARG A 275 -2.59 29.85 -28.60
CA ARG A 275 -3.70 29.30 -27.83
C ARG A 275 -3.13 28.27 -26.84
N PRO A 276 -3.67 28.20 -25.60
CA PRO A 276 -3.31 27.16 -24.66
C PRO A 276 -3.48 25.77 -25.29
N ASP A 277 -2.46 24.93 -25.14
CA ASP A 277 -2.55 23.52 -25.53
C ASP A 277 -3.55 22.80 -24.60
N GLU A 278 -4.48 22.08 -25.22
CA GLU A 278 -5.57 21.35 -24.54
C GLU A 278 -5.28 19.86 -24.39
N ASN A 279 -4.18 19.35 -24.95
CA ASN A 279 -3.88 17.93 -25.01
C ASN A 279 -3.87 17.31 -23.60
N TYR A 280 -3.02 17.80 -22.70
CA TYR A 280 -3.01 17.32 -21.31
C TYR A 280 -4.36 17.51 -20.59
N ALA A 281 -5.07 18.61 -20.87
CA ALA A 281 -6.39 18.87 -20.29
C ALA A 281 -7.42 17.80 -20.71
N ARG A 282 -7.36 17.33 -21.95
CA ARG A 282 -8.20 16.23 -22.44
C ARG A 282 -7.77 14.91 -21.81
N GLU A 283 -6.48 14.57 -21.87
CA GLU A 283 -6.00 13.27 -21.41
C GLU A 283 -6.14 13.07 -19.90
N VAL A 284 -5.93 14.12 -19.09
CA VAL A 284 -6.10 14.03 -17.64
C VAL A 284 -7.54 13.71 -17.26
N MET A 285 -8.53 14.25 -17.99
CA MET A 285 -9.93 13.94 -17.76
C MET A 285 -10.33 12.59 -18.39
N GLN A 286 -9.89 12.33 -19.63
CA GLN A 286 -10.30 11.20 -20.44
C GLN A 286 -9.66 9.88 -19.99
N LEU A 287 -8.33 9.85 -19.85
CA LEU A 287 -7.57 8.62 -19.67
C LEU A 287 -7.20 8.38 -18.21
N PHE A 288 -6.94 9.44 -17.45
CA PHE A 288 -6.39 9.29 -16.11
C PHE A 288 -7.44 9.37 -15.00
N THR A 289 -8.56 10.06 -15.21
CA THR A 289 -9.51 10.33 -14.11
C THR A 289 -10.95 9.89 -14.40
N ILE A 290 -11.75 10.75 -15.00
CA ILE A 290 -13.22 10.65 -15.01
C ILE A 290 -13.79 9.90 -16.21
N GLY A 291 -13.01 9.74 -17.29
CA GLY A 291 -13.48 9.11 -18.53
C GLY A 291 -14.41 10.00 -19.34
N LEU A 292 -14.87 9.50 -20.49
CA LEU A 292 -15.72 10.24 -21.43
C LEU A 292 -17.21 10.26 -21.06
N ALA A 293 -17.65 9.28 -20.29
CA ALA A 293 -19.05 8.97 -20.06
C ALA A 293 -19.38 8.93 -18.58
N GLU A 294 -20.49 9.56 -18.18
CA GLU A 294 -20.96 9.40 -16.81
C GLU A 294 -21.34 7.94 -16.55
N LEU A 295 -21.02 7.45 -15.35
CA LEU A 295 -21.33 6.09 -14.93
C LEU A 295 -22.36 6.09 -13.79
N ASN A 296 -23.22 5.08 -13.78
CA ASN A 296 -24.03 4.70 -12.63
C ASN A 296 -23.14 4.16 -11.52
N GLN A 297 -23.70 4.02 -10.31
CA GLN A 297 -22.95 3.50 -9.17
C GLN A 297 -22.49 2.04 -9.35
N ASP A 298 -23.14 1.28 -10.24
CA ASP A 298 -22.74 -0.07 -10.63
C ASP A 298 -21.70 -0.11 -11.78
N GLY A 299 -21.24 1.06 -12.25
CA GLY A 299 -20.26 1.20 -13.33
C GLY A 299 -20.84 1.14 -14.75
N SER A 300 -22.16 0.92 -14.90
CA SER A 300 -22.80 0.98 -16.22
C SER A 300 -22.88 2.41 -16.74
N VAL A 301 -22.78 2.59 -18.07
CA VAL A 301 -22.86 3.91 -18.71
C VAL A 301 -24.24 4.54 -18.52
N LYS A 302 -24.29 5.77 -18.00
CA LYS A 302 -25.52 6.55 -17.94
C LYS A 302 -25.97 6.98 -19.33
N ARG A 303 -27.27 6.90 -19.56
CA ARG A 303 -27.91 7.29 -20.80
C ARG A 303 -29.00 8.33 -20.56
N ASP A 304 -29.17 9.23 -21.51
CA ASP A 304 -30.27 10.20 -21.52
C ASP A 304 -31.61 9.54 -21.91
N GLY A 305 -32.67 10.34 -22.01
CA GLY A 305 -34.00 9.87 -22.39
C GLY A 305 -34.11 9.32 -23.82
N GLU A 306 -33.10 9.55 -24.66
CA GLU A 306 -33.00 9.07 -26.03
C GLU A 306 -32.10 7.83 -26.15
N GLY A 307 -31.46 7.43 -25.05
CA GLY A 307 -30.54 6.30 -24.99
C GLY A 307 -29.10 6.65 -25.37
N ASN A 308 -28.74 7.92 -25.56
CA ASN A 308 -27.38 8.35 -25.84
C ASN A 308 -26.55 8.40 -24.55
N THR A 309 -25.24 8.18 -24.65
CA THR A 309 -24.31 8.32 -23.53
C THR A 309 -24.23 9.78 -23.07
N ILE A 310 -24.27 10.00 -21.76
CA ILE A 310 -24.07 11.32 -21.17
C ILE A 310 -22.58 11.59 -21.00
N ALA A 311 -22.07 12.67 -21.61
CA ALA A 311 -20.67 13.06 -21.51
C ALA A 311 -20.32 13.67 -20.14
N THR A 312 -19.12 13.40 -19.65
CA THR A 312 -18.61 13.91 -18.37
C THR A 312 -18.17 15.38 -18.40
N TYR A 313 -17.78 15.89 -19.57
CA TYR A 313 -17.31 17.26 -19.78
C TYR A 313 -17.48 17.67 -21.24
N GLY A 314 -17.52 18.98 -21.49
CA GLY A 314 -17.54 19.57 -22.83
C GLY A 314 -16.27 20.37 -23.15
N GLN A 315 -16.33 21.12 -24.24
CA GLN A 315 -15.23 21.96 -24.69
C GLN A 315 -14.90 23.08 -23.69
N GLU A 316 -15.90 23.65 -23.01
CA GLU A 316 -15.68 24.71 -22.03
C GLU A 316 -14.83 24.25 -20.84
N GLU A 317 -15.08 23.03 -20.34
CA GLU A 317 -14.26 22.44 -19.28
C GLU A 317 -12.84 22.14 -19.77
N ILE A 318 -12.68 21.63 -20.99
CA ILE A 318 -11.37 21.39 -21.59
C ILE A 318 -10.56 22.69 -21.66
N GLU A 319 -11.15 23.77 -22.14
CA GLU A 319 -10.51 25.08 -22.18
C GLU A 319 -10.18 25.61 -20.77
N GLY A 320 -11.06 25.37 -19.80
CA GLY A 320 -10.81 25.73 -18.40
C GLY A 320 -9.61 24.99 -17.80
N PHE A 321 -9.51 23.67 -18.02
CA PHE A 321 -8.35 22.89 -17.61
C PHE A 321 -7.09 23.26 -18.39
N ALA A 322 -7.18 23.53 -19.69
CA ALA A 322 -6.04 23.97 -20.49
C ALA A 322 -5.42 25.25 -19.90
N ARG A 323 -6.25 26.19 -19.44
CA ARG A 323 -5.80 27.40 -18.72
C ARG A 323 -5.10 27.07 -17.40
N VAL A 324 -5.55 26.07 -16.64
CA VAL A 324 -4.84 25.59 -15.42
C VAL A 324 -3.42 25.15 -15.75
N PHE A 325 -3.22 24.48 -16.88
CA PHE A 325 -1.94 23.92 -17.29
C PHE A 325 -1.07 24.88 -18.12
N THR A 326 -1.42 26.17 -18.18
CA THR A 326 -0.51 27.20 -18.74
C THR A 326 0.50 27.69 -17.70
N GLY A 327 1.63 28.22 -18.15
CA GLY A 327 2.63 28.84 -17.29
C GLY A 327 3.50 27.86 -16.51
N TRP A 328 3.59 26.59 -16.91
CA TRP A 328 4.47 25.60 -16.30
C TRP A 328 5.68 25.33 -17.20
N THR A 329 6.89 25.36 -16.65
CA THR A 329 8.13 24.96 -17.36
C THR A 329 9.07 24.21 -16.42
N PHE A 330 10.21 23.77 -16.91
CA PHE A 330 11.21 23.04 -16.12
C PHE A 330 11.53 23.77 -14.81
N GLY A 331 11.56 23.04 -13.70
CA GLY A 331 12.01 23.58 -12.42
C GLY A 331 13.48 24.00 -12.45
N ALA A 332 13.87 24.88 -11.53
CA ALA A 332 15.20 25.50 -11.50
C ALA A 332 15.60 26.23 -12.80
N SER A 333 14.62 26.61 -13.63
CA SER A 333 14.86 27.49 -14.76
C SER A 333 15.12 28.91 -14.27
N ALA A 334 16.05 29.63 -14.91
CA ALA A 334 16.29 31.02 -14.54
C ALA A 334 15.18 31.96 -15.05
N ARG A 335 14.60 31.63 -16.21
CA ARG A 335 13.53 32.37 -16.90
C ARG A 335 12.73 31.41 -17.78
N TRP A 336 11.46 31.71 -18.05
CA TRP A 336 10.59 30.93 -18.95
C TRP A 336 11.25 30.55 -20.28
N LYS A 337 11.78 31.53 -21.01
CA LYS A 337 12.43 31.33 -22.33
C LYS A 337 13.85 30.76 -22.26
N ARG A 338 14.31 30.33 -21.08
CA ARG A 338 15.63 29.70 -20.85
C ARG A 338 15.48 28.52 -19.90
N PRO A 339 14.83 27.43 -20.36
CA PRO A 339 14.55 26.28 -19.51
C PRO A 339 15.85 25.61 -19.04
N SER A 340 15.88 25.13 -17.80
CA SER A 340 16.99 24.34 -17.23
C SER A 340 17.19 23.01 -17.95
N ARG A 341 16.12 22.48 -18.55
CA ARG A 341 16.03 21.13 -19.14
C ARG A 341 16.33 20.01 -18.14
N ASN A 342 16.16 20.25 -16.85
CA ASN A 342 16.32 19.19 -15.85
C ASN A 342 15.01 18.38 -15.72
N PHE A 343 15.00 17.15 -16.25
CA PHE A 343 13.83 16.27 -16.23
C PHE A 343 13.56 15.58 -14.87
N THR A 344 14.42 15.80 -13.88
CA THR A 344 14.28 15.21 -12.53
C THR A 344 13.72 16.18 -11.50
N ILE A 345 13.56 17.46 -11.85
CA ILE A 345 12.96 18.47 -10.99
C ILE A 345 11.52 18.73 -11.46
N PRO A 346 10.52 18.71 -10.56
CA PRO A 346 9.15 19.08 -10.92
C PRO A 346 9.08 20.43 -11.63
N MET A 347 8.15 20.57 -12.57
CA MET A 347 7.88 21.83 -13.24
C MET A 347 7.46 22.90 -12.23
N GLU A 348 7.85 24.14 -12.51
CA GLU A 348 7.54 25.30 -11.70
C GLU A 348 6.66 26.28 -12.47
N ALA A 349 5.80 26.98 -11.74
CA ALA A 349 4.87 27.96 -12.29
C ALA A 349 5.56 29.31 -12.54
N TYR A 350 5.22 29.93 -13.66
CA TYR A 350 5.65 31.25 -14.09
C TYR A 350 4.41 32.12 -14.29
N PRO A 351 4.06 32.98 -13.30
CA PRO A 351 2.80 33.73 -13.32
C PRO A 351 2.59 34.59 -14.57
N ASP A 352 3.66 35.16 -15.13
CA ASP A 352 3.60 35.99 -16.34
C ASP A 352 3.09 35.22 -17.58
N TYR A 353 3.23 33.89 -17.57
CA TYR A 353 2.84 33.00 -18.66
C TYR A 353 1.59 32.17 -18.32
N HIS A 354 1.07 32.28 -17.09
CA HIS A 354 -0.15 31.60 -16.66
C HIS A 354 -1.40 32.41 -17.03
N SER A 355 -2.46 31.71 -17.46
CA SER A 355 -3.74 32.33 -17.79
C SER A 355 -4.49 32.76 -16.54
N GLN A 356 -4.81 34.06 -16.49
CA GLN A 356 -5.67 34.65 -15.45
C GLN A 356 -7.15 34.71 -15.87
N LYS A 357 -7.50 34.20 -17.05
CA LYS A 357 -8.91 34.12 -17.48
C LYS A 357 -9.65 33.05 -16.67
N ASP A 358 -10.98 33.20 -16.58
CA ASP A 358 -11.86 32.26 -15.88
C ASP A 358 -11.63 30.80 -16.32
N LYS A 359 -11.76 29.89 -15.37
CA LYS A 359 -11.56 28.44 -15.55
C LYS A 359 -12.86 27.74 -15.20
N ASN A 360 -13.68 27.41 -16.21
CA ASN A 360 -14.84 26.56 -16.00
C ASN A 360 -14.33 25.12 -15.87
N LEU A 361 -14.52 24.49 -14.72
CA LEU A 361 -14.02 23.14 -14.44
C LEU A 361 -15.20 22.22 -14.16
N VAL A 362 -14.99 20.91 -14.27
CA VAL A 362 -16.04 19.91 -14.03
C VAL A 362 -16.67 20.11 -12.65
N LYS A 363 -18.00 20.22 -12.62
CA LYS A 363 -18.76 20.29 -11.37
C LYS A 363 -18.85 18.90 -10.75
N TRP A 364 -17.97 18.63 -9.79
CA TRP A 364 -18.04 17.44 -8.95
C TRP A 364 -18.49 17.81 -7.53
N CYS A 365 -19.22 16.93 -6.84
CA CYS A 365 -19.66 17.12 -5.44
C CYS A 365 -18.51 17.36 -4.41
N GLY A 366 -17.23 17.32 -4.83
CA GLY A 366 -16.05 17.67 -4.03
C GLY A 366 -15.16 18.78 -4.61
N ALA A 367 -15.57 19.47 -5.69
CA ALA A 367 -14.69 20.36 -6.47
C ALA A 367 -14.43 21.75 -5.86
N SER A 368 -15.05 22.10 -4.71
CA SER A 368 -14.98 23.44 -4.12
C SER A 368 -13.59 23.88 -3.60
N ARG A 369 -12.54 23.06 -3.73
CA ARG A 369 -11.16 23.41 -3.36
C ARG A 369 -10.22 23.79 -4.52
N TRP A 370 -10.60 23.57 -5.77
CA TRP A 370 -9.67 23.67 -6.90
C TRP A 370 -9.61 25.04 -7.59
N ALA A 371 -10.55 25.93 -7.32
CA ALA A 371 -10.65 27.20 -8.05
C ALA A 371 -9.72 28.32 -7.57
N ASN A 372 -9.05 28.16 -6.41
CA ASN A 372 -8.37 29.27 -5.71
C ASN A 372 -6.92 28.97 -5.25
N ARG A 373 -6.18 28.08 -5.91
CA ARG A 373 -4.73 27.93 -5.67
C ARG A 373 -3.93 28.08 -6.94
#